data_AF-A0A7X1NQX4-F1
#
_entry.id   AF-A0A7X1NQX4-F1
#
_cell.length_a   1.000
_cell.length_b   1.000
_cell.length_c   1.000
_cell.angle_alpha   90.00
_cell.angle_beta   90.00
_cell.angle_gamma   90.00
#
_symmetry.space_group_name_H-M   'P 1'
#
loop_
_entity.id
_entity.type
_entity.pdbx_description
1 polymer ?
#
loop_
_entity_poly.entity_id
_entity_poly.type
_entity_poly.pdbx_seq_one_letter_code
_entity_poly.pdbx_strand_id
1 'polypeptide(L)'
;MHRPVPRSRLLAAGIGLSVLGLTACSGPVLGLLDQEQTDRDQLTIRTDLDGIDLATTRFLAERDGVEYFAARPVQGNSDEDTVCLLIEEGIGVGLECAPLARGAAGATIRDSRVTAVLLPDDVDRNDLTDEGFELLHPNLAVRPADAG
;
A
#
# COMPACT_ATOMS: atom_id res chain seq x y z
N MET A 1 -25.31 -60.77 -51.51
CA MET A 1 -24.96 -60.57 -50.08
C MET A 1 -24.05 -59.36 -49.97
N HIS A 2 -24.14 -58.65 -48.84
CA HIS A 2 -23.49 -57.38 -48.45
C HIS A 2 -24.20 -56.07 -48.85
N ARG A 3 -24.95 -55.55 -47.87
CA ARG A 3 -25.30 -54.13 -47.71
C ARG A 3 -24.07 -53.34 -47.26
N PRO A 4 -24.08 -52.01 -47.45
CA PRO A 4 -24.18 -51.16 -46.26
C PRO A 4 -25.22 -50.04 -46.39
N VAL A 5 -25.81 -49.68 -45.25
CA VAL A 5 -26.75 -48.56 -45.04
C VAL A 5 -26.02 -47.50 -44.17
N PRO A 6 -26.67 -46.38 -43.83
CA PRO A 6 -26.47 -45.00 -44.29
C PRO A 6 -25.61 -44.19 -43.31
N ARG A 7 -25.45 -42.86 -43.49
CA ARG A 7 -25.35 -41.94 -42.34
C ARG A 7 -25.61 -40.47 -42.69
N SER A 8 -26.70 -39.99 -42.12
CA SER A 8 -27.14 -38.59 -42.04
C SER A 8 -26.06 -37.68 -41.47
N ARG A 9 -25.99 -36.46 -42.03
CA ARG A 9 -25.19 -35.35 -41.52
C ARG A 9 -25.80 -34.87 -40.20
N LEU A 10 -25.22 -35.27 -39.08
CA LEU A 10 -25.51 -34.68 -37.77
C LEU A 10 -24.58 -33.47 -37.59
N LEU A 11 -25.18 -32.28 -37.76
CA LEU A 11 -24.70 -31.04 -37.17
C LEU A 11 -24.82 -31.17 -35.65
N ALA A 12 -23.71 -31.07 -34.94
CA ALA A 12 -23.72 -30.82 -33.50
C ALA A 12 -22.54 -29.91 -33.16
N ALA A 13 -22.85 -28.62 -33.03
CA ALA A 13 -21.97 -27.60 -32.51
C ALA A 13 -21.64 -27.92 -31.04
N GLY A 14 -20.38 -28.25 -30.77
CA GLY A 14 -19.85 -28.41 -29.42
C GLY A 14 -19.42 -27.05 -28.88
N ILE A 15 -20.19 -26.53 -27.93
CA ILE A 15 -19.92 -25.30 -27.17
C ILE A 15 -18.65 -25.52 -26.34
N GLY A 16 -17.57 -24.85 -26.70
CA GLY A 16 -16.36 -24.76 -25.88
C GLY A 16 -16.64 -23.83 -24.70
N LEU A 17 -16.85 -24.39 -23.52
CA LEU A 17 -16.93 -23.64 -22.26
C LEU A 17 -15.52 -23.21 -21.87
N SER A 18 -15.13 -21.99 -22.25
CA SER A 18 -13.91 -21.36 -21.75
C SER A 18 -14.14 -20.94 -20.30
N VAL A 19 -13.69 -21.75 -19.35
CA VAL A 19 -13.60 -21.36 -17.94
C VAL A 19 -12.52 -20.29 -17.83
N LEU A 20 -12.91 -19.01 -17.80
CA LEU A 20 -12.01 -17.93 -17.42
C LEU A 20 -11.64 -18.13 -15.95
N GLY A 21 -10.45 -18.68 -15.71
CA GLY A 21 -9.81 -18.61 -14.40
C GLY A 21 -9.51 -17.16 -14.08
N LEU A 22 -10.34 -16.55 -13.24
CA LEU A 22 -10.00 -15.33 -12.53
C LEU A 22 -8.90 -15.70 -11.52
N THR A 23 -7.64 -15.73 -11.97
CA THR A 23 -6.52 -15.60 -11.05
C THR A 23 -6.64 -14.20 -10.47
N ALA A 24 -7.25 -14.10 -9.28
CA ALA A 24 -7.23 -12.88 -8.49
C ALA A 24 -5.76 -12.64 -8.11
N CYS A 25 -5.02 -11.94 -8.97
CA CYS A 25 -3.78 -11.30 -8.60
C CYS A 25 -4.17 -10.31 -7.51
N SER A 26 -3.95 -10.70 -6.25
CA SER A 26 -4.05 -9.78 -5.14
C SER A 26 -3.02 -8.68 -5.40
N GLY A 27 -3.49 -7.47 -5.73
CA GLY A 27 -2.63 -6.31 -5.99
C GLY A 27 -1.73 -5.97 -4.79
N PRO A 28 -0.79 -5.04 -4.93
CA PRO A 28 0.11 -4.66 -3.84
C PRO A 28 -0.66 -4.26 -2.58
N VAL A 29 -0.08 -4.47 -1.39
CA VAL A 29 -0.66 -4.04 -0.10
C VAL A 29 -0.75 -2.52 -0.02
N LEU A 30 0.26 -1.84 -0.60
CA LEU A 30 0.34 -0.40 -0.74
C LEU A 30 0.82 -0.06 -2.15
N GLY A 31 -0.14 0.14 -3.07
CA GLY A 31 0.15 0.40 -4.47
C GLY A 31 0.81 1.76 -4.74
N LEU A 32 0.79 2.67 -3.76
CA LEU A 32 1.48 3.96 -3.85
C LEU A 32 2.98 3.79 -4.18
N LEU A 33 3.64 2.82 -3.55
CA LEU A 33 5.09 2.61 -3.69
C LEU A 33 5.51 2.01 -5.04
N ASP A 34 4.55 1.56 -5.85
CA ASP A 34 4.81 1.01 -7.19
C ASP A 34 4.63 2.08 -8.29
N GLN A 35 4.15 3.27 -7.94
CA GLN A 35 4.04 4.40 -8.87
C GLN A 35 5.41 5.00 -9.16
N GLU A 36 5.57 5.77 -10.24
CA GLU A 36 6.82 6.50 -10.49
C GLU A 36 7.04 7.62 -9.47
N GLN A 37 8.29 7.90 -9.14
CA GLN A 37 8.65 9.00 -8.24
C GLN A 37 8.49 10.36 -8.95
N THR A 38 8.06 11.35 -8.20
CA THR A 38 7.89 12.75 -8.58
C THR A 38 8.77 13.66 -7.73
N ASP A 39 8.85 14.94 -8.07
CA ASP A 39 9.63 15.92 -7.31
C ASP A 39 9.14 16.08 -5.85
N ARG A 40 7.86 15.82 -5.58
CA ARG A 40 7.29 15.89 -4.22
C ARG A 40 7.72 14.76 -3.32
N ASP A 41 8.24 13.68 -3.89
CA ASP A 41 8.62 12.48 -3.16
C ASP A 41 10.06 12.54 -2.62
N GLN A 42 10.74 13.67 -2.83
CA GLN A 42 12.10 13.86 -2.35
C GLN A 42 12.08 14.48 -0.96
N LEU A 43 12.61 13.77 0.04
CA LEU A 43 12.89 14.35 1.35
C LEU A 43 13.92 15.49 1.22
N THR A 44 13.67 16.61 1.90
CA THR A 44 14.63 17.71 1.98
C THR A 44 15.73 17.34 2.97
N ILE A 45 15.39 16.61 4.03
CA ILE A 45 16.30 16.22 5.10
C ILE A 45 16.74 14.77 4.86
N ARG A 46 18.04 14.58 4.65
CA ARG A 46 18.63 13.27 4.29
C ARG A 46 19.54 12.65 5.37
N THR A 47 19.52 13.22 6.56
CA THR A 47 20.25 12.70 7.72
C THR A 47 19.45 11.61 8.41
N ASP A 48 20.14 10.61 8.97
CA ASP A 48 19.56 9.52 9.77
C ASP A 48 18.54 8.64 9.02
N LEU A 49 18.68 8.54 7.69
CA LEU A 49 17.86 7.68 6.81
C LEU A 49 18.57 6.37 6.42
N ASP A 50 19.54 5.94 7.24
CA ASP A 50 20.29 4.72 6.98
C ASP A 50 19.36 3.50 6.87
N GLY A 51 19.53 2.74 5.80
CA GLY A 51 18.73 1.54 5.55
C GLY A 51 17.38 1.77 4.87
N ILE A 52 17.05 3.00 4.44
CA ILE A 52 15.88 3.31 3.60
C ILE A 52 16.26 3.43 2.13
N ASP A 53 15.47 2.82 1.25
CA ASP A 53 15.59 3.02 -0.19
C ASP A 53 14.86 4.30 -0.62
N LEU A 54 15.59 5.41 -0.69
CA LEU A 54 15.05 6.73 -1.00
C LEU A 54 14.38 6.82 -2.39
N ALA A 55 14.68 5.91 -3.32
CA ALA A 55 14.03 5.87 -4.63
C ALA A 55 12.56 5.39 -4.55
N THR A 56 12.23 4.66 -3.47
CA THR A 56 10.88 4.17 -3.20
C THR A 56 10.02 5.15 -2.42
N THR A 57 10.59 6.27 -1.94
CA THR A 57 9.85 7.28 -1.17
C THR A 57 8.65 7.80 -1.94
N ARG A 58 7.48 7.86 -1.31
CA ARG A 58 6.29 8.50 -1.86
C ARG A 58 5.69 9.45 -0.82
N PHE A 59 5.40 10.67 -1.25
CA PHE A 59 4.72 11.68 -0.47
C PHE A 59 3.28 11.28 -0.22
N LEU A 60 2.83 11.41 1.02
CA LEU A 60 1.48 11.10 1.45
C LEU A 60 0.67 12.39 1.61
N ALA A 61 1.17 13.31 2.44
CA ALA A 61 0.49 14.55 2.76
C ALA A 61 1.46 15.55 3.39
N GLU A 62 1.00 16.80 3.48
CA GLU A 62 1.62 17.85 4.27
C GLU A 62 0.53 18.48 5.14
N ARG A 63 0.87 18.77 6.40
CA ARG A 63 0.01 19.52 7.31
C ARG A 63 0.87 20.36 8.24
N ASP A 64 0.57 21.66 8.31
CA ASP A 64 1.22 22.60 9.24
C ASP A 64 2.75 22.59 9.15
N GLY A 65 3.31 22.38 7.94
CA GLY A 65 4.74 22.30 7.70
C GLY A 65 5.40 20.97 8.08
N VAL A 66 4.60 19.95 8.41
CA VAL A 66 5.04 18.56 8.61
C VAL A 66 4.73 17.76 7.35
N GLU A 67 5.74 17.14 6.77
CA GLU A 67 5.61 16.32 5.55
C GLU A 67 5.67 14.84 5.90
N TYR A 68 4.77 14.06 5.32
CA TYR A 68 4.62 12.63 5.58
C TYR A 68 4.94 11.83 4.32
N PHE A 69 5.75 10.79 4.47
CA PHE A 69 6.16 9.93 3.36
C PHE A 69 6.07 8.46 3.74
N ALA A 70 5.94 7.61 2.73
CA ALA A 70 6.13 6.16 2.86
C ALA A 70 7.36 5.73 2.04
N ALA A 71 8.14 4.77 2.51
CA ALA A 71 9.23 4.20 1.74
C ALA A 71 9.49 2.73 2.12
N ARG A 72 10.25 2.00 1.31
CA ARG A 72 10.73 0.66 1.61
C ARG A 72 12.12 0.72 2.24
N PRO A 73 12.46 -0.21 3.15
CA PRO A 73 13.84 -0.46 3.52
C PRO A 73 14.69 -0.86 2.31
N VAL A 74 15.99 -0.63 2.36
CA VAL A 74 16.95 -1.20 1.40
C VAL A 74 16.82 -2.73 1.41
N GLN A 75 16.83 -3.34 0.23
CA GLN A 75 16.70 -4.79 0.08
C GLN A 75 17.71 -5.54 0.95
N GLY A 76 17.23 -6.52 1.73
CA GLY A 76 18.04 -7.32 2.64
C GLY A 76 18.16 -6.78 4.07
N ASN A 77 17.62 -5.58 4.35
CA ASN A 77 17.60 -5.02 5.71
C ASN A 77 16.32 -5.36 6.49
N SER A 78 15.28 -5.88 5.84
CA SER A 78 13.98 -6.22 6.46
C SER A 78 13.20 -7.24 5.62
N ASP A 79 12.07 -7.71 6.14
CA ASP A 79 11.13 -8.56 5.39
C ASP A 79 10.54 -7.79 4.19
N GLU A 80 10.18 -8.50 3.11
CA GLU A 80 9.73 -7.91 1.84
C GLU A 80 8.47 -7.02 1.98
N ASP A 81 7.65 -7.30 2.99
CA ASP A 81 6.40 -6.57 3.25
C ASP A 81 6.59 -5.39 4.23
N THR A 82 7.82 -5.07 4.60
CA THR A 82 8.12 -3.95 5.51
C THR A 82 7.98 -2.62 4.79
N VAL A 83 7.20 -1.71 5.38
CA VAL A 83 7.07 -0.34 4.90
C VAL A 83 7.34 0.62 6.06
N CYS A 84 8.04 1.70 5.74
CA CYS A 84 8.39 2.74 6.69
C CYS A 84 7.48 3.96 6.50
N LEU A 85 7.01 4.52 7.62
CA LEU A 85 6.45 5.85 7.70
C LEU A 85 7.59 6.81 8.05
N LEU A 86 7.72 7.89 7.29
CA LEU A 86 8.66 8.96 7.55
C LEU A 86 7.89 10.27 7.77
N ILE A 87 8.33 11.05 8.74
CA ILE A 87 7.78 12.37 9.08
C ILE A 87 8.91 13.37 9.08
N GLU A 88 8.97 14.22 8.07
CA GLU A 88 9.94 15.30 8.00
C GLU A 88 9.37 16.54 8.71
N GLU A 89 10.14 17.03 9.68
CA GLU A 89 9.80 18.26 10.39
C GLU A 89 11.06 19.00 10.84
N GLY A 90 11.09 20.30 10.54
CA GLY A 90 12.11 21.21 11.06
C GLY A 90 13.50 20.85 10.54
N ILE A 91 14.28 20.13 11.35
CA ILE A 91 15.65 19.72 11.02
C ILE A 91 15.88 18.21 11.10
N GLY A 92 14.83 17.40 11.29
CA GLY A 92 14.95 15.96 11.44
C GLY A 92 13.84 15.20 10.71
N VAL A 93 14.02 13.88 10.66
CA VAL A 93 13.02 12.94 10.14
C VAL A 93 12.72 11.91 11.22
N GLY A 94 11.45 11.83 11.64
CA GLY A 94 10.95 10.71 12.40
C GLY A 94 10.73 9.52 11.47
N LEU A 95 11.18 8.33 11.86
CA LEU A 95 11.14 7.13 11.02
C LEU A 95 10.71 5.94 11.86
N GLU A 96 9.72 5.21 11.37
CA GLU A 96 9.28 3.93 11.95
C GLU A 96 8.96 2.97 10.81
N CYS A 97 9.42 1.72 10.92
CA CYS A 97 9.17 0.68 9.93
C CYS A 97 8.45 -0.49 10.58
N ALA A 98 7.44 -1.02 9.90
CA ALA A 98 6.74 -2.22 10.35
C ALA A 98 6.28 -3.05 9.15
N PRO A 99 6.07 -4.36 9.32
CA PRO A 99 5.36 -5.16 8.34
C PRO A 99 3.99 -4.54 8.04
N LEU A 100 3.67 -4.37 6.76
CA LEU A 100 2.38 -3.87 6.32
C LEU A 100 1.56 -5.02 5.72
N ALA A 101 0.44 -5.33 6.36
CA ALA A 101 -0.45 -6.41 5.93
C ALA A 101 -1.80 -5.86 5.48
N ARG A 102 -2.47 -6.61 4.61
CA ARG A 102 -3.84 -6.28 4.15
C ARG A 102 -4.81 -6.13 5.31
N GLY A 103 -5.60 -5.07 5.29
CA GLY A 103 -6.63 -4.77 6.29
C GLY A 103 -6.10 -4.36 7.66
N ALA A 104 -4.78 -4.24 7.85
CA ALA A 104 -4.18 -3.90 9.15
C ALA A 104 -3.27 -2.67 9.04
N ALA A 105 -3.44 -1.74 9.97
CA ALA A 105 -2.54 -0.58 10.10
C ALA A 105 -1.08 -1.03 10.28
N GLY A 106 -0.16 -0.30 9.66
CA GLY A 106 1.27 -0.58 9.71
C GLY A 106 2.03 0.33 10.66
N ALA A 107 3.18 0.83 10.19
CA ALA A 107 4.06 1.71 10.96
C ALA A 107 3.29 2.88 11.58
N THR A 108 3.56 3.13 12.86
CA THR A 108 2.89 4.16 13.66
C THR A 108 3.93 5.00 14.37
N ILE A 109 3.95 6.30 14.09
CA ILE A 109 4.79 7.26 14.81
C ILE A 109 3.90 8.06 15.76
N ARG A 110 4.28 8.09 17.03
CA ARG A 110 3.65 8.92 18.05
C ARG A 110 4.66 9.93 18.56
N ASP A 111 4.36 11.21 18.38
CA ASP A 111 5.08 12.30 18.99
C ASP A 111 4.21 13.04 20.04
N SER A 112 4.69 14.17 20.53
CA SER A 112 3.98 14.98 21.53
C SER A 112 2.70 15.67 21.03
N ARG A 113 2.45 15.69 19.71
CA ARG A 113 1.37 16.44 19.07
C ARG A 113 0.43 15.54 18.28
N VAL A 114 0.94 14.49 17.64
CA VAL A 114 0.16 13.60 16.77
C VAL A 114 0.55 12.14 16.92
N THR A 115 -0.41 11.27 16.65
CA THR A 115 -0.19 9.88 16.26
C THR A 115 -0.48 9.78 14.77
N ALA A 116 0.51 9.39 13.98
CA ALA A 116 0.38 9.16 12.55
C ALA A 116 0.53 7.67 12.24
N VAL A 117 -0.33 7.16 11.36
CA VAL A 117 -0.43 5.73 11.07
C VAL A 117 -0.44 5.53 9.56
N LEU A 118 0.46 4.67 9.08
CA LEU A 118 0.49 4.22 7.70
C LEU A 118 -0.58 3.14 7.48
N LEU A 119 -1.34 3.27 6.39
CA LEU A 119 -2.48 2.42 6.10
C LEU A 119 -2.30 1.67 4.77
N PRO A 120 -2.61 0.36 4.72
CA PRO A 120 -2.69 -0.37 3.46
C PRO A 120 -3.91 0.12 2.65
N ASP A 121 -3.92 -0.18 1.35
CA ASP A 121 -4.96 0.32 0.45
C ASP A 121 -6.36 -0.17 0.86
N ASP A 122 -6.44 -1.39 1.40
CA ASP A 122 -7.67 -2.12 1.73
C ASP A 122 -8.11 -2.02 3.19
N VAL A 123 -7.50 -1.14 3.99
CA VAL A 123 -7.93 -0.94 5.39
C VAL A 123 -9.37 -0.43 5.47
N ASP A 124 -10.12 -0.90 6.48
CA ASP A 124 -11.37 -0.24 6.87
C ASP A 124 -11.05 1.06 7.60
N ARG A 125 -11.48 2.17 7.03
CA ARG A 125 -11.18 3.51 7.51
C ARG A 125 -12.24 4.05 8.48
N ASN A 126 -13.38 3.36 8.59
CA ASN A 126 -14.44 3.77 9.51
C ASN A 126 -13.99 3.57 10.96
N ASP A 127 -13.35 2.44 11.27
CA ASP A 127 -12.80 2.13 12.59
C ASP A 127 -11.82 3.21 13.07
N LEU A 128 -10.96 3.72 12.17
CA LEU A 128 -10.02 4.79 12.48
C LEU A 128 -10.72 6.11 12.83
N THR A 129 -11.81 6.41 12.13
CA THR A 129 -12.60 7.64 12.39
C THR A 129 -13.28 7.56 13.76
N ASP A 130 -13.78 6.39 14.13
CA ASP A 130 -14.36 6.14 15.46
C ASP A 130 -13.31 6.27 16.58
N GLU A 131 -12.05 5.98 16.28
CA GLU A 131 -10.90 6.22 17.16
C GLU A 131 -10.40 7.68 17.15
N GLY A 132 -11.04 8.58 16.40
CA GLY A 132 -10.71 10.00 16.35
C GLY A 132 -9.58 10.35 15.37
N PHE A 133 -9.18 9.44 14.48
CA PHE A 133 -8.26 9.77 13.40
C PHE A 133 -8.93 10.54 12.27
N GLU A 134 -8.19 11.47 11.70
CA GLU A 134 -8.49 12.13 10.44
C GLU A 134 -7.62 11.55 9.32
N LEU A 135 -8.21 11.32 8.16
CA LEU A 135 -7.49 10.86 6.97
C LEU A 135 -6.90 12.05 6.21
N LEU A 136 -5.58 12.10 6.08
CA LEU A 136 -4.90 13.10 5.25
C LEU A 136 -4.65 12.62 3.83
N HIS A 137 -4.50 11.30 3.69
CA HIS A 137 -4.25 10.58 2.45
C HIS A 137 -4.93 9.21 2.56
N PRO A 138 -5.31 8.54 1.46
CA PRO A 138 -5.82 7.17 1.50
C PRO A 138 -4.95 6.19 2.29
N ASN A 139 -3.65 6.45 2.39
CA ASN A 139 -2.66 5.64 3.11
C ASN A 139 -2.10 6.29 4.38
N LEU A 140 -2.68 7.40 4.86
CA LEU A 140 -2.23 8.10 6.07
C LEU A 140 -3.41 8.61 6.91
N ALA A 141 -3.46 8.15 8.15
CA ALA A 141 -4.32 8.70 9.18
C ALA A 141 -3.49 9.42 10.24
N VAL A 142 -4.01 10.54 10.75
CA VAL A 142 -3.41 11.28 11.87
C VAL A 142 -4.45 11.57 12.95
N ARG A 143 -4.04 11.56 14.21
CA ARG A 143 -4.87 11.97 15.35
C ARG A 143 -4.05 12.85 16.28
N PRO A 144 -4.60 13.92 16.87
CA PRO A 144 -3.94 14.66 17.93
C PRO A 144 -3.52 13.75 19.11
N ALA A 145 -2.36 14.00 19.69
CA ALA A 145 -1.80 13.16 20.76
C ALA A 145 -2.64 13.20 22.06
N ASP A 146 -3.41 14.26 22.27
CA ASP A 146 -4.29 14.51 23.41
C ASP A 146 -5.71 13.93 23.24
N ALA A 147 -6.02 13.35 22.09
CA ALA A 147 -7.32 12.77 21.78
C ALA A 147 -7.49 11.30 22.21
N GLY A 148 -6.58 10.75 23.02
CA GLY A 148 -6.59 9.34 23.46
C GLY A 148 -6.31 9.15 24.94
#